data_AF-A0A1T5A9J5-F1
#
_entry.id   AF-A0A1T5A9J5-F1
#
_cell.length_a   1.000
_cell.length_b   1.000
_cell.length_c   1.000
_cell.angle_alpha   90.00
_cell.angle_beta   90.00
_cell.angle_gamma   90.00
#
_symmetry.space_group_name_H-M   'P 1'
#
loop_
_entity.id
_entity.type
_entity.pdbx_description
1 polymer ?
#
loop_
_entity_poly.entity_id
_entity_poly.type
_entity_poly.pdbx_seq_one_letter_code
_entity_poly.pdbx_strand_id
1 'polypeptide(L)'
;MEDKETNPIESGGSTRASALEKEIIRLKSNSRRQSAKYQRLKKWTIFQLFFFFLLFLMLLLFNVIQWPAGSDSIRQEAVVIRDTIRVTEYRDEAPIPHIESLIKIPVPENGILFSVQIGAFTSINLADFSLNHVSLNQYSFEAINQYTVGLFEDFNNAEKFRQEIVRMGFADAFIIATKNGRRIDLQEALVLQRD
;
A
#
# COMPACT_ATOMS: atom_id res chain seq x y z
N MET A 1 -47.64 62.06 56.51
CA MET A 1 -47.85 62.81 55.26
C MET A 1 -46.48 63.30 54.85
N GLU A 2 -45.78 62.78 53.86
CA GLU A 2 -46.09 61.82 52.81
C GLU A 2 -44.73 61.33 52.28
N ASP A 3 -44.49 60.03 52.33
CA ASP A 3 -43.22 59.41 51.93
C ASP A 3 -43.21 59.26 50.41
N LYS A 4 -42.27 59.91 49.72
CA LYS A 4 -42.12 59.80 48.25
C LYS A 4 -40.90 58.96 47.90
N GLU A 5 -41.21 57.72 47.54
CA GLU A 5 -40.39 56.69 46.92
C GLU A 5 -39.38 57.23 45.88
N THR A 6 -38.09 57.04 46.14
CA THR A 6 -37.03 57.18 45.13
C THR A 6 -36.78 55.82 44.49
N ASN A 7 -37.22 55.67 43.24
CA ASN A 7 -37.09 54.45 42.44
C ASN A 7 -35.63 54.26 41.95
N PRO A 8 -34.92 53.15 42.29
CA PRO A 8 -33.58 52.88 41.80
C PRO A 8 -33.60 51.82 40.70
N ILE A 9 -34.00 52.19 39.47
CA ILE A 9 -33.88 51.29 38.30
C ILE A 9 -33.26 52.07 37.14
N GLU A 10 -31.95 52.32 37.15
CA GLU A 10 -31.25 52.75 35.91
C GLU A 10 -29.73 52.45 35.83
N SER A 11 -29.18 51.58 36.70
CA SER A 11 -27.72 51.34 36.77
C SER A 11 -27.25 49.98 36.21
N GLY A 12 -28.16 49.05 35.94
CA GLY A 12 -27.80 47.66 35.55
C GLY A 12 -27.55 47.43 34.05
N GLY A 13 -28.08 48.28 33.17
CA GLY A 13 -28.04 48.09 31.71
C GLY A 13 -26.73 48.55 31.06
N SER A 14 -26.20 49.70 31.47
CA SER A 14 -24.99 50.30 30.90
C SER A 14 -23.73 49.47 31.18
N THR A 15 -23.62 48.91 32.39
CA THR A 15 -22.46 48.09 32.79
C THR A 15 -22.34 46.79 31.98
N ARG A 16 -23.48 46.15 31.68
CA ARG A 16 -23.52 44.94 30.84
C ARG A 16 -23.24 45.26 29.37
N ALA A 17 -23.83 46.34 28.84
CA ALA A 17 -23.59 46.78 27.47
C ALA A 17 -22.10 47.14 27.26
N SER A 18 -21.49 47.87 28.19
CA SER A 18 -20.06 48.20 28.10
C SER A 18 -19.13 46.98 28.25
N ALA A 19 -19.53 45.96 29.03
CA ALA A 19 -18.80 44.71 29.11
C ALA A 19 -18.87 43.93 27.78
N LEU A 20 -20.04 43.90 27.15
CA LEU A 20 -20.26 43.27 25.85
C LEU A 20 -19.46 43.97 24.74
N GLU A 21 -19.47 45.30 24.71
CA GLU A 21 -18.67 46.08 23.75
C GLU A 21 -17.17 45.82 23.90
N LYS A 22 -16.67 45.75 25.15
CA LYS A 22 -15.26 45.40 25.42
C LYS A 22 -14.92 43.99 24.95
N GLU A 23 -15.82 43.03 25.11
CA GLU A 23 -15.64 41.66 24.64
C GLU A 23 -15.66 41.57 23.11
N ILE A 24 -16.56 42.30 22.44
CA ILE A 24 -16.60 42.40 20.98
C ILE A 24 -15.32 43.02 20.42
N ILE A 25 -14.84 44.11 21.02
CA ILE A 25 -13.58 44.76 20.62
C ILE A 25 -12.38 43.80 20.81
N ARG A 26 -12.36 43.05 21.92
CA ARG A 26 -11.34 42.04 22.19
C ARG A 26 -11.37 40.92 21.14
N LEU A 27 -12.54 40.37 20.82
CA LEU A 27 -12.71 39.33 19.80
C LEU A 27 -12.30 39.83 18.40
N LYS A 28 -12.66 41.07 18.06
CA LYS A 28 -12.26 41.70 16.79
C LYS A 28 -10.74 41.92 16.70
N SER A 29 -10.08 42.24 17.81
CA SER A 29 -8.61 42.41 17.85
C SER A 29 -7.85 41.07 17.74
N ASN A 30 -8.42 39.98 18.28
CA ASN A 30 -7.80 38.65 18.25
C ASN A 30 -7.83 38.04 16.83
N SER A 31 -8.89 38.32 16.05
CA SER A 31 -9.04 37.91 14.64
C SER A 31 -7.99 38.55 13.69
N ARG A 32 -7.65 39.83 13.90
CA ARG A 32 -6.64 40.54 13.07
C ARG A 32 -5.22 39.98 13.20
N ARG A 33 -4.87 39.40 14.35
CA ARG A 33 -3.56 38.75 14.55
C ARG A 33 -3.47 37.39 13.84
N GLN A 34 -4.60 36.69 13.70
CA GLN A 34 -4.66 35.44 12.93
C GLN A 34 -4.57 35.69 11.42
N SER A 35 -5.13 36.80 10.92
CA SER A 35 -5.05 37.14 9.48
C SER A 35 -3.63 37.51 9.02
N ALA A 36 -2.84 38.20 9.84
CA ALA A 36 -1.47 38.57 9.49
C ALA A 36 -0.54 37.35 9.33
N LYS A 37 -0.72 36.31 10.16
CA LYS A 37 -0.02 35.03 10.02
C LYS A 37 -0.45 34.33 8.73
N TYR A 38 -1.76 34.20 8.51
CA TYR A 38 -2.31 33.58 7.30
C TYR A 38 -1.84 34.27 6.01
N GLN A 39 -1.71 35.61 6.01
CA GLN A 39 -1.24 36.37 4.85
C GLN A 39 0.23 36.09 4.48
N ARG A 40 1.10 35.81 5.47
CA ARG A 40 2.49 35.42 5.22
C ARG A 40 2.59 33.99 4.70
N LEU A 41 1.81 33.08 5.28
CA LEU A 41 1.72 31.69 4.82
C LEU A 41 1.10 31.57 3.41
N LYS A 42 0.05 32.33 3.10
CA LYS A 42 -0.62 32.31 1.79
C LYS A 42 0.33 32.69 0.64
N LYS A 43 1.23 33.66 0.85
CA LYS A 43 2.21 34.05 -0.18
C LYS A 43 3.20 32.93 -0.47
N TRP A 44 3.61 32.19 0.55
CA TRP A 44 4.48 31.02 0.40
C TRP A 44 3.74 29.83 -0.22
N THR A 45 2.49 29.57 0.15
CA THR A 45 1.71 28.48 -0.45
C THR A 45 1.42 28.72 -1.92
N ILE A 46 1.19 29.97 -2.34
CA ILE A 46 1.02 30.34 -3.75
C ILE A 46 2.32 30.10 -4.52
N PHE A 47 3.47 30.51 -3.97
CA PHE A 47 4.77 30.26 -4.60
C PHE A 47 5.07 28.77 -4.73
N GLN A 48 4.79 27.99 -3.67
CA GLN A 48 4.96 26.54 -3.66
C GLN A 48 4.07 25.86 -4.71
N LEU A 49 2.80 26.27 -4.81
CA LEU A 49 1.87 25.75 -5.81
C LEU A 49 2.32 26.08 -7.24
N PHE A 50 2.82 27.29 -7.46
CA PHE A 50 3.38 27.70 -8.76
C PHE A 50 4.63 26.89 -9.13
N PHE A 51 5.53 26.64 -8.18
CA PHE A 51 6.70 25.79 -8.39
C PHE A 51 6.31 24.37 -8.81
N PHE A 52 5.37 23.73 -8.10
CA PHE A 52 4.89 22.41 -8.47
C PHE A 52 4.12 22.39 -9.79
N PHE A 53 3.35 23.44 -10.09
CA PHE A 53 2.66 23.57 -11.37
C PHE A 53 3.65 23.73 -12.54
N LEU A 54 4.71 24.53 -12.36
CA LEU A 54 5.75 24.70 -13.36
C LEU A 54 6.56 23.42 -13.55
N LEU A 55 6.86 22.70 -12.46
CA LEU A 55 7.52 21.38 -12.50
C LEU A 55 6.65 20.36 -13.25
N PHE A 56 5.34 20.33 -12.97
CA PHE A 56 4.40 19.45 -13.66
C PHE A 56 4.29 19.78 -15.16
N LEU A 57 4.19 21.07 -15.50
CA LEU A 57 4.17 21.53 -16.90
C LEU A 57 5.48 21.18 -17.62
N MET A 58 6.62 21.36 -16.96
CA MET A 58 7.93 20.95 -17.49
C MET A 58 7.95 19.44 -17.72
N LEU A 59 7.52 18.64 -16.75
CA LEU A 59 7.51 17.18 -16.87
C LEU A 59 6.57 16.67 -18.00
N LEU A 60 5.50 17.43 -18.30
CA LEU A 60 4.60 17.21 -19.43
C LEU A 60 5.25 17.57 -20.78
N LEU A 61 6.00 18.67 -20.84
CA LEU A 61 6.75 19.09 -22.04
C LEU A 61 7.92 18.15 -22.38
N PHE A 62 8.58 17.59 -21.37
CA PHE A 62 9.70 16.65 -21.53
C PHE A 62 9.25 15.21 -21.83
N ASN A 63 7.95 14.95 -22.01
CA ASN A 63 7.38 13.65 -22.41
C ASN A 63 7.81 12.47 -21.51
N VAL A 64 8.15 12.75 -20.25
CA VAL A 64 8.54 11.71 -19.26
C VAL A 64 7.31 10.92 -18.79
N ILE A 65 6.11 11.51 -18.89
CA ILE A 65 4.83 10.81 -18.72
C ILE A 65 4.35 10.36 -20.09
N GLN A 66 4.82 9.19 -20.49
CA GLN A 66 4.20 8.39 -21.55
C GLN A 66 2.94 7.75 -20.96
N TRP A 67 1.79 8.39 -21.18
CA TRP A 67 0.50 7.74 -20.94
C TRP A 67 0.41 6.56 -21.92
N PRO A 68 0.26 5.30 -21.46
CA PRO A 68 0.03 4.21 -22.38
C PRO A 68 -1.29 4.50 -23.09
N ALA A 69 -1.20 4.89 -24.37
CA ALA A 69 -2.35 4.77 -25.26
C ALA A 69 -2.85 3.34 -25.10
N GLY A 70 -4.16 3.20 -24.88
CA GLY A 70 -4.80 1.93 -24.53
C GLY A 70 -4.20 0.78 -25.32
N SER A 71 -3.94 -0.33 -24.63
CA SER A 71 -3.39 -1.55 -25.18
C SER A 71 -4.35 -2.17 -26.20
N ASP A 72 -4.45 -1.58 -27.39
CA ASP A 72 -5.15 -2.11 -28.56
C ASP A 72 -4.17 -2.73 -29.58
N SER A 73 -2.96 -3.08 -29.13
CA SER A 73 -2.00 -3.79 -29.99
C SER A 73 -1.06 -4.70 -29.21
N ILE A 74 -1.60 -5.81 -28.70
CA ILE A 74 -0.90 -7.10 -28.80
C ILE A 74 -1.70 -7.98 -29.74
N ARG A 75 -1.58 -7.67 -31.04
CA ARG A 75 -1.73 -8.66 -32.11
C ARG A 75 -0.31 -9.09 -32.49
N GLN A 76 0.25 -10.04 -31.74
CA GLN A 76 1.34 -10.86 -32.25
C GLN A 76 0.79 -12.25 -32.53
N GLU A 77 0.69 -12.51 -33.84
CA GLU A 77 0.62 -13.80 -34.52
C GLU A 77 0.51 -15.03 -33.62
N ALA A 78 -0.73 -15.50 -33.46
CA ALA A 78 -0.96 -16.91 -33.23
C ALA A 78 -0.36 -17.68 -34.42
N VAL A 79 0.75 -18.38 -34.16
CA VAL A 79 1.31 -19.38 -35.07
C VAL A 79 0.19 -20.34 -35.46
N VAL A 80 -0.14 -20.34 -36.76
CA VAL A 80 -1.07 -21.27 -37.38
C VAL A 80 -0.44 -22.66 -37.34
N ILE A 81 -0.75 -23.44 -36.30
CA ILE A 81 -0.59 -24.89 -36.35
C ILE A 81 -1.79 -25.42 -37.12
N ARG A 82 -1.70 -25.36 -38.47
CA ARG A 82 -2.61 -26.11 -39.34
C ARG A 82 -2.22 -27.58 -39.28
N ASP A 83 -3.22 -28.37 -38.95
CA ASP A 83 -3.43 -29.73 -39.45
C ASP A 83 -2.48 -30.83 -38.95
N THR A 84 -2.50 -31.14 -37.65
CA THR A 84 -2.62 -32.56 -37.22
C THR A 84 -3.13 -32.68 -35.77
N ILE A 85 -4.35 -32.25 -35.49
CA ILE A 85 -5.09 -32.82 -34.34
C ILE A 85 -6.38 -33.39 -34.91
N ARG A 86 -6.36 -34.71 -35.14
CA ARG A 86 -7.61 -35.47 -35.29
C ARG A 86 -8.39 -35.24 -34.02
N VAL A 87 -9.47 -34.46 -34.10
CA VAL A 87 -10.45 -34.34 -33.02
C VAL A 87 -11.07 -35.73 -32.89
N THR A 88 -10.53 -36.53 -31.98
CA THR A 88 -11.24 -37.71 -31.50
C THR A 88 -12.45 -37.18 -30.75
N GLU A 89 -13.61 -37.46 -31.32
CA GLU A 89 -14.94 -37.30 -30.77
C GLU A 89 -14.93 -37.46 -29.25
N TYR A 90 -15.20 -36.37 -28.54
CA TYR A 90 -15.25 -36.32 -27.08
C TYR A 90 -16.45 -37.15 -26.62
N ARG A 91 -16.18 -38.39 -26.23
CA ARG A 91 -17.15 -39.28 -25.59
C ARG A 91 -17.35 -38.78 -24.16
N ASP A 92 -18.55 -38.25 -23.91
CA ASP A 92 -19.03 -37.66 -22.65
C ASP A 92 -19.04 -38.64 -21.45
N GLU A 93 -17.94 -39.25 -21.05
CA GLU A 93 -17.90 -40.09 -19.81
C GLU A 93 -16.54 -40.10 -19.10
N ALA A 94 -15.84 -38.97 -18.99
CA ALA A 94 -14.68 -38.86 -18.09
C ALA A 94 -14.83 -37.66 -17.15
N PRO A 95 -14.74 -37.83 -15.82
CA PRO A 95 -14.78 -36.72 -14.87
C PRO A 95 -13.65 -35.73 -15.18
N ILE A 96 -13.99 -34.44 -15.21
CA ILE A 96 -13.03 -33.33 -15.35
C ILE A 96 -12.00 -33.47 -14.23
N PRO A 97 -10.70 -33.64 -14.51
CA PRO A 97 -9.70 -33.73 -13.46
C PRO A 97 -9.66 -32.43 -12.67
N HIS A 98 -9.63 -32.53 -11.34
CA HIS A 98 -9.50 -31.39 -10.44
C HIS A 98 -8.26 -30.55 -10.81
N ILE A 99 -8.48 -29.25 -11.03
CA ILE A 99 -7.50 -28.25 -11.46
C ILE A 99 -6.30 -28.15 -10.48
N GLU A 100 -6.46 -28.63 -9.24
CA GLU A 100 -5.42 -28.72 -8.21
C GLU A 100 -4.15 -29.51 -8.64
N SER A 101 -4.26 -30.37 -9.66
CA SER A 101 -3.13 -31.17 -10.17
C SER A 101 -2.17 -30.44 -11.12
N LEU A 102 -2.50 -29.22 -11.58
CA LEU A 102 -1.75 -28.55 -12.65
C LEU A 102 -0.64 -27.60 -12.18
N ILE A 103 -0.53 -27.32 -10.88
CA ILE A 103 0.58 -26.57 -10.30
C ILE A 103 1.38 -27.50 -9.39
N LYS A 104 2.09 -28.46 -9.99
CA LYS A 104 3.05 -29.27 -9.26
C LYS A 104 4.33 -28.45 -9.12
N ILE A 105 4.42 -27.66 -8.06
CA ILE A 105 5.67 -26.98 -7.68
C ILE A 105 6.72 -28.10 -7.52
N PRO A 106 7.83 -28.10 -8.29
CA PRO A 106 8.89 -29.08 -8.10
C PRO A 106 9.45 -28.87 -6.70
N VAL A 107 9.20 -29.84 -5.82
CA VAL A 107 9.79 -29.87 -4.48
C VAL A 107 11.05 -30.73 -4.59
N PRO A 108 12.22 -30.21 -4.19
CA PRO A 108 13.47 -30.98 -4.23
C PRO A 108 13.39 -32.19 -3.30
N GLU A 109 14.23 -33.21 -3.53
CA GLU A 109 14.17 -34.47 -2.77
C GLU A 109 14.40 -34.28 -1.26
N ASN A 110 15.24 -33.32 -0.88
CA ASN A 110 15.46 -32.95 0.53
C ASN A 110 14.26 -32.20 1.15
N GLY A 111 13.30 -31.78 0.33
CA GLY A 111 12.09 -31.06 0.72
C GLY A 111 12.33 -29.61 1.10
N ILE A 112 13.53 -29.06 0.90
CA ILE A 112 13.94 -27.74 1.38
C ILE A 112 13.73 -26.68 0.31
N LEU A 113 13.01 -25.62 0.68
CA LEU A 113 12.74 -24.48 -0.18
C LEU A 113 12.98 -23.17 0.59
N PHE A 114 13.59 -22.22 -0.10
CA PHE A 114 13.87 -20.88 0.39
C PHE A 114 12.94 -19.86 -0.26
N SER A 115 12.49 -18.89 0.53
CA SER A 115 11.67 -17.77 0.07
C SER A 115 12.13 -16.48 0.73
N VAL A 116 11.80 -15.34 0.13
CA VAL A 116 12.15 -14.03 0.70
C VAL A 116 10.93 -13.39 1.34
N GLN A 117 10.97 -13.17 2.64
CA GLN A 117 9.94 -12.46 3.39
C GLN A 117 10.13 -10.95 3.22
N ILE A 118 9.06 -10.26 2.79
CA ILE A 118 9.05 -8.81 2.54
C ILE A 118 8.21 -8.03 3.55
N GLY A 119 7.44 -8.73 4.38
CA GLY A 119 6.62 -8.10 5.41
C GLY A 119 5.99 -9.09 6.37
N ALA A 120 5.63 -8.59 7.54
CA ALA A 120 4.85 -9.27 8.55
C ALA A 120 3.91 -8.25 9.20
N PHE A 121 2.60 -8.43 9.05
CA PHE A 121 1.60 -7.45 9.48
C PHE A 121 0.52 -8.13 10.32
N THR A 122 0.13 -7.51 11.44
CA THR A 122 -0.91 -8.04 12.35
C THR A 122 -2.33 -7.74 11.89
N SER A 123 -2.55 -6.63 11.18
CA SER A 123 -3.89 -6.13 10.83
C SER A 123 -4.18 -6.13 9.33
N ILE A 124 -3.17 -6.37 8.50
CA ILE A 124 -3.31 -6.40 7.05
C ILE A 124 -3.49 -7.85 6.62
N ASN A 125 -4.59 -8.16 5.94
CA ASN A 125 -4.86 -9.46 5.34
C ASN A 125 -5.11 -9.25 3.84
N LEU A 126 -4.36 -9.95 2.99
CA LEU A 126 -4.46 -9.85 1.53
C LEU A 126 -5.12 -11.10 0.93
N ALA A 127 -5.72 -11.97 1.74
CA ALA A 127 -6.35 -13.21 1.26
C ALA A 127 -7.38 -12.96 0.15
N ASP A 128 -8.17 -11.88 0.27
CA ASP A 128 -9.17 -11.46 -0.72
C ASP A 128 -8.58 -11.06 -2.07
N PHE A 129 -7.27 -10.76 -2.11
CA PHE A 129 -6.52 -10.39 -3.31
C PHE A 129 -5.54 -11.48 -3.77
N SER A 130 -5.63 -12.69 -3.22
CA SER A 130 -4.72 -13.81 -3.55
C SER A 130 -4.60 -14.09 -5.05
N LEU A 131 -5.70 -14.00 -5.81
CA LEU A 131 -5.72 -14.17 -7.26
C LEU A 131 -4.93 -13.08 -8.02
N ASN A 132 -4.76 -11.90 -7.42
CA ASN A 132 -4.03 -10.77 -8.01
C ASN A 132 -2.53 -10.81 -7.69
N HIS A 133 -2.08 -11.74 -6.83
CA HIS A 133 -0.71 -11.81 -6.35
C HIS A 133 -0.19 -13.26 -6.36
N VAL A 134 -0.19 -13.89 -7.54
CA VAL A 134 0.25 -15.29 -7.74
C VAL A 134 1.65 -15.59 -7.18
N SER A 135 2.52 -14.58 -7.12
CA SER A 135 3.89 -14.72 -6.60
C SER A 135 4.05 -14.41 -5.11
N LEU A 136 2.96 -14.08 -4.40
CA LEU A 136 2.95 -13.70 -3.00
C LEU A 136 2.30 -14.80 -2.16
N ASN A 137 3.11 -15.48 -1.35
CA ASN A 137 2.60 -16.43 -0.38
C ASN A 137 2.30 -15.71 0.95
N GLN A 138 1.12 -15.98 1.51
CA GLN A 138 0.71 -15.50 2.83
C GLN A 138 0.67 -16.66 3.83
N TYR A 139 1.44 -16.55 4.91
CA TYR A 139 1.36 -17.46 6.05
C TYR A 139 0.81 -16.71 7.25
N SER A 140 -0.24 -17.22 7.89
CA SER A 140 -0.77 -16.65 9.13
C SER A 140 -0.30 -17.47 10.32
N PHE A 141 0.39 -16.83 11.26
CA PHE A 141 0.81 -17.44 12.53
C PHE A 141 0.56 -16.46 13.66
N GLU A 142 -0.18 -16.88 14.70
CA GLU A 142 -0.47 -16.05 15.89
C GLU A 142 -1.02 -14.64 15.57
N ALA A 143 -1.92 -14.55 14.58
CA ALA A 143 -2.50 -13.29 14.08
C ALA A 143 -1.51 -12.34 13.37
N ILE A 144 -0.34 -12.84 12.96
CA ILE A 144 0.60 -12.13 12.08
C ILE A 144 0.55 -12.77 10.69
N ASN A 145 0.23 -11.94 9.68
CA ASN A 145 0.28 -12.32 8.27
C ASN A 145 1.68 -12.03 7.73
N GLN A 146 2.39 -13.08 7.38
CA GLN A 146 3.73 -13.06 6.79
C GLN A 146 3.61 -13.12 5.27
N TYR A 147 4.33 -12.24 4.60
CA TYR A 147 4.29 -12.08 3.14
C TYR A 147 5.63 -12.44 2.54
N THR A 148 5.65 -13.44 1.68
CA THR A 148 6.87 -13.99 1.08
C THR A 148 6.76 -14.05 -0.44
N VAL A 149 7.88 -13.83 -1.11
CA VAL A 149 7.99 -13.84 -2.57
C VAL A 149 9.14 -14.75 -3.01
N GLY A 150 8.92 -15.38 -4.16
CA GLY A 150 9.87 -16.31 -4.75
C GLY A 150 9.98 -17.64 -4.00
N LEU A 151 10.37 -18.66 -4.74
CA LEU A 151 10.62 -19.99 -4.22
C LEU A 151 11.89 -20.53 -4.89
N PHE A 152 12.86 -20.91 -4.09
CA PHE A 152 14.20 -21.28 -4.54
C PHE A 152 14.64 -22.57 -3.87
N GLU A 153 15.25 -23.47 -4.63
CA GLU A 153 15.89 -24.67 -4.08
C GLU A 153 17.25 -24.35 -3.45
N ASP A 154 17.94 -23.32 -3.96
CA ASP A 154 19.29 -22.91 -3.55
C ASP A 154 19.29 -21.59 -2.77
N PHE A 155 20.01 -21.57 -1.63
CA PHE A 155 20.14 -20.39 -0.79
C PHE A 155 20.78 -19.19 -1.52
N ASN A 156 21.81 -19.41 -2.34
CA ASN A 156 22.50 -18.33 -3.06
C ASN A 156 21.58 -17.67 -4.08
N ASN A 157 20.67 -18.43 -4.71
CA ASN A 157 19.66 -17.87 -5.60
C ASN A 157 18.66 -17.01 -4.82
N ALA A 158 18.23 -17.48 -3.65
CA ALA A 158 17.38 -16.68 -2.75
C ALA A 158 18.09 -15.40 -2.27
N GLU A 159 19.39 -15.44 -1.99
CA GLU A 159 20.17 -14.26 -1.57
C GLU A 159 20.33 -13.24 -2.68
N LYS A 160 20.63 -13.66 -3.92
CA LYS A 160 20.66 -12.74 -5.07
C LYS A 160 19.29 -12.07 -5.24
N PHE A 161 18.22 -12.84 -5.16
CA PHE A 161 16.86 -12.30 -5.27
C PHE A 161 16.53 -11.34 -4.13
N ARG A 162 16.88 -11.68 -2.88
CA ARG A 162 16.72 -10.81 -1.71
C ARG A 162 17.42 -9.46 -1.92
N GLN A 163 18.61 -9.45 -2.50
CA GLN A 163 19.32 -8.21 -2.81
C GLN A 163 18.56 -7.33 -3.80
N GLU A 164 17.94 -7.91 -4.85
CA GLU A 164 17.06 -7.15 -5.74
C GLU A 164 15.85 -6.57 -5.00
N ILE A 165 15.22 -7.39 -4.16
CA ILE A 165 14.06 -6.99 -3.34
C ILE A 165 14.42 -5.81 -2.41
N VAL A 166 15.59 -5.85 -1.78
CA VAL A 166 16.10 -4.74 -0.96
C VAL A 166 16.32 -3.49 -1.82
N ARG A 167 16.91 -3.63 -3.02
CA ARG A 167 17.11 -2.50 -3.95
C ARG A 167 15.80 -1.87 -4.42
N MET A 168 14.71 -2.64 -4.46
CA MET A 168 13.36 -2.13 -4.77
C MET A 168 12.68 -1.42 -3.59
N GLY A 169 13.29 -1.38 -2.41
CA GLY A 169 12.82 -0.62 -1.26
C GLY A 169 12.34 -1.45 -0.06
N PHE A 170 12.37 -2.78 -0.15
CA PHE A 170 12.06 -3.66 0.98
C PHE A 170 13.31 -3.89 1.83
N ALA A 171 13.72 -2.87 2.58
CA ALA A 171 15.00 -2.85 3.30
C ALA A 171 15.16 -4.02 4.30
N ASP A 172 14.07 -4.42 4.95
CA ASP A 172 14.05 -5.47 5.96
C ASP A 172 13.80 -6.87 5.36
N ALA A 173 13.91 -7.04 4.05
CA ALA A 173 13.68 -8.32 3.42
C ALA A 173 14.75 -9.36 3.81
N PHE A 174 14.29 -10.54 4.24
CA PHE A 174 15.14 -11.63 4.71
C PHE A 174 14.69 -12.99 4.18
N ILE A 175 15.62 -13.94 4.15
CA ILE A 175 15.37 -15.29 3.65
C ILE A 175 14.77 -16.15 4.76
N ILE A 176 13.81 -16.96 4.37
CA ILE A 176 13.19 -17.98 5.21
C ILE A 176 13.39 -19.34 4.57
N ALA A 177 13.50 -20.38 5.39
CA ALA A 177 13.61 -21.75 4.94
C ALA A 177 12.38 -22.56 5.36
N THR A 178 11.90 -23.41 4.46
CA THR A 178 10.82 -24.35 4.71
C THR A 178 11.25 -25.75 4.30
N LYS A 179 10.87 -26.74 5.09
CA LYS A 179 11.03 -28.16 4.78
C LYS A 179 9.67 -28.81 4.73
N ASN A 180 9.28 -29.32 3.56
CA ASN A 180 7.97 -29.94 3.33
C ASN A 180 6.81 -29.04 3.79
N GLY A 181 6.89 -27.75 3.47
CA GLY A 181 5.88 -26.74 3.82
C GLY A 181 5.90 -26.25 5.28
N ARG A 182 6.80 -26.75 6.14
CA ARG A 182 6.97 -26.25 7.51
C ARG A 182 8.23 -25.39 7.63
N ARG A 183 8.14 -24.27 8.32
CA ARG A 183 9.29 -23.41 8.59
C ARG A 183 10.32 -24.15 9.44
N ILE A 184 11.59 -24.04 9.06
CA ILE A 184 12.74 -24.55 9.82
C ILE A 184 13.75 -23.42 10.05
N ASP A 185 14.71 -23.64 10.95
CA ASP A 185 15.78 -22.68 11.15
C ASP A 185 16.65 -22.57 9.87
N LEU A 186 17.12 -21.35 9.56
CA LEU A 186 17.90 -21.13 8.35
C LEU A 186 19.24 -21.88 8.40
N GLN A 187 19.89 -21.95 9.56
CA GLN A 187 21.16 -22.68 9.70
C GLN A 187 20.93 -24.17 9.55
N GLU A 188 19.86 -24.71 10.15
CA GLU A 188 19.47 -26.11 9.97
C GLU A 188 19.24 -26.45 8.49
N ALA A 189 18.54 -25.57 7.76
CA ALA A 189 18.31 -25.74 6.33
C ALA A 189 19.60 -25.79 5.51
N LEU A 190 20.56 -24.92 5.83
CA LEU A 190 21.86 -24.87 5.15
C LEU A 190 22.72 -26.11 5.42
N VAL A 191 22.61 -26.71 6.60
CA VAL A 191 23.27 -27.99 6.90
C VAL A 191 22.64 -29.10 6.07
N LEU A 192 21.32 -29.24 6.14
CA LEU A 192 20.57 -30.28 5.42
C LEU A 192 20.61 -30.16 3.89
N GLN A 193 20.95 -28.98 3.36
CA GLN A 193 21.14 -28.77 1.93
C GLN A 193 22.50 -29.30 1.43
N ARG A 194 23.49 -29.43 2.32
CA ARG A 194 24.85 -29.86 1.99
C ARG A 194 25.05 -31.36 2.13
N ASP A 195 24.16 -32.04 2.83
CA ASP A 195 24.12 -33.49 3.04
C ASP A 195 23.38 -34.20 1.90
#